data_AF-A0A818HGT7-F1
#
_entry.id   AF-A0A818HGT7-F1
#
_cell.length_a   1.000
_cell.length_b   1.000
_cell.length_c   1.000
_cell.angle_alpha   90.00
_cell.angle_beta   90.00
_cell.angle_gamma   90.00
#
_symmetry.space_group_name_H-M   'P 1'
#
loop_
_entity.id
_entity.type
_entity.pdbx_description
1 polymer ?
#
loop_
_entity_poly.entity_id
_entity_poly.type
_entity_poly.pdbx_seq_one_letter_code
_entity_poly.pdbx_strand_id
1 'polypeptide(L)'
;MYPSLQSQTLHKPAEESVVVFENFVRRYNINETFASKLRGLRGYEIVFICDDSGSMQAPIGRASGPGQQRSTRWEELKKTVSIVVDLASTIDPDGVDVYFLNRKPLLNVHSSKELAPTFAIPPNGLTPIVQILRQVLHDKKQEIQKRKLLIVIATDGIPTDNNGQPNVQEFYQILAHERVPIDRVPVTIMACTDDDSCMSYLNNWDKTIPNLDLVHDYENEKREILEMQGRSFPFSFGDYVVKILMGGIDSWFDLLDEKKVSLNSQ
;
A
#
# COMPACT_ATOMS: atom_id res chain seq x y z
N MET A 1 11.94 -7.98 -42.81
CA MET A 1 12.08 -8.96 -41.71
C MET A 1 13.02 -8.31 -40.69
N TYR A 2 12.46 -7.64 -39.68
CA TYR A 2 13.23 -6.95 -38.64
C TYR A 2 13.40 -7.93 -37.46
N PRO A 3 14.60 -8.11 -36.90
CA PRO A 3 14.76 -8.94 -35.72
C PRO A 3 14.18 -8.21 -34.50
N SER A 4 13.32 -8.92 -33.77
CA SER A 4 12.74 -8.49 -32.50
C SER A 4 13.85 -8.32 -31.46
N LEU A 5 13.97 -7.10 -30.92
CA LEU A 5 14.75 -6.81 -29.71
C LEU A 5 14.10 -7.54 -28.53
N GLN A 6 14.73 -8.62 -28.08
CA GLN A 6 14.45 -9.19 -26.76
C GLN A 6 14.92 -8.18 -25.72
N SER A 7 13.99 -7.64 -24.94
CA SER A 7 14.28 -6.91 -23.72
C SER A 7 15.03 -7.85 -22.77
N GLN A 8 16.33 -7.62 -22.59
CA GLN A 8 17.11 -8.26 -21.53
C GLN A 8 16.77 -7.54 -20.23
N THR A 9 15.88 -8.12 -19.42
CA THR A 9 15.71 -7.72 -18.03
C THR A 9 17.04 -7.95 -17.30
N LEU A 10 17.65 -6.85 -16.87
CA LEU A 10 18.93 -6.86 -16.16
C LEU A 10 18.70 -7.40 -14.74
N HIS A 11 18.79 -8.72 -14.56
CA HIS A 11 18.62 -9.32 -13.24
C HIS A 11 19.78 -8.87 -12.33
N LYS A 12 19.48 -8.09 -11.28
CA LYS A 12 20.48 -7.73 -10.27
C LYS A 12 21.02 -9.00 -9.58
N PRO A 13 22.33 -9.13 -9.33
CA PRO A 13 22.89 -10.25 -8.60
C PRO A 13 22.27 -10.36 -7.20
N ALA A 14 22.02 -11.59 -6.74
CA ALA A 14 21.37 -11.85 -5.45
C ALA A 14 22.11 -11.19 -4.27
N GLU A 15 23.44 -11.17 -4.29
CA GLU A 15 24.25 -10.51 -3.25
C GLU A 15 24.05 -9.00 -3.20
N GLU A 16 23.92 -8.34 -4.36
CA GLU A 16 23.66 -6.89 -4.43
C GLU A 16 22.27 -6.57 -3.89
N SER A 17 21.26 -7.41 -4.18
CA SER A 17 19.90 -7.22 -3.66
C SER A 17 19.82 -7.32 -2.13
N VAL A 18 20.61 -8.22 -1.51
CA VAL A 18 20.67 -8.38 -0.06
C VAL A 18 21.28 -7.16 0.61
N VAL A 19 22.40 -6.64 0.08
CA VAL A 19 23.05 -5.44 0.63
C VAL A 19 22.14 -4.21 0.52
N VAL A 20 21.43 -4.06 -0.61
CA VAL A 20 20.48 -2.96 -0.79
C VAL A 20 19.32 -3.06 0.21
N PHE A 21 18.77 -4.26 0.42
CA PHE A 21 17.73 -4.51 1.41
C PHE A 21 18.19 -4.20 2.84
N GLU A 22 19.37 -4.67 3.26
CA GLU A 22 19.92 -4.41 4.59
C GLU A 22 20.16 -2.92 4.84
N ASN A 23 20.69 -2.21 3.83
CA ASN A 23 20.85 -0.76 3.90
C ASN A 23 19.51 -0.04 4.03
N PHE A 24 18.47 -0.52 3.36
CA PHE A 24 17.12 0.01 3.48
C PHE A 24 16.56 -0.19 4.89
N VAL A 25 16.64 -1.42 5.42
CA VAL A 25 16.21 -1.78 6.79
C VAL A 25 16.86 -0.86 7.81
N ARG A 26 18.18 -0.65 7.72
CA ARG A 26 18.90 0.28 8.62
C ARG A 26 18.46 1.72 8.44
N ARG A 27 18.33 2.19 7.20
CA ARG A 27 17.96 3.58 6.88
C ARG A 27 16.58 3.96 7.43
N TYR A 28 15.61 3.05 7.35
CA TYR A 28 14.24 3.28 7.80
C TYR A 28 13.95 2.76 9.21
N ASN A 29 14.99 2.26 9.89
CA ASN A 29 14.91 1.70 11.25
C ASN A 29 13.82 0.61 11.38
N ILE A 30 13.73 -0.25 10.37
CA ILE A 30 12.80 -1.38 10.35
C ILE A 30 13.28 -2.40 11.39
N ASN A 31 12.39 -2.78 12.30
CA ASN A 31 12.63 -3.81 13.31
C ASN A 31 13.00 -5.14 12.64
N GLU A 32 13.93 -5.88 13.24
CA GLU A 32 14.41 -7.14 12.69
C GLU A 32 13.30 -8.19 12.49
N THR A 33 12.32 -8.25 13.40
CA THR A 33 11.16 -9.15 13.26
C THR A 33 10.36 -8.79 12.01
N PHE A 34 10.10 -7.51 11.80
CA PHE A 34 9.37 -6.98 10.65
C PHE A 34 10.13 -7.28 9.35
N ALA A 35 11.43 -6.96 9.32
CA ALA A 35 12.30 -7.21 8.18
C ALA A 35 12.41 -8.70 7.83
N SER A 36 12.46 -9.59 8.83
CA SER A 36 12.54 -11.04 8.59
C SER A 36 11.29 -11.60 7.91
N LYS A 37 10.11 -11.04 8.24
CA LYS A 37 8.81 -11.43 7.71
C LYS A 37 8.55 -10.92 6.29
N LEU A 38 9.22 -9.86 5.85
CA LEU A 38 9.14 -9.38 4.45
C LEU A 38 9.49 -10.45 3.41
N ARG A 39 10.21 -11.51 3.80
CA ARG A 39 10.43 -12.68 2.92
C ARG A 39 9.13 -13.34 2.46
N GLY A 40 8.04 -13.20 3.21
CA GLY A 40 6.71 -13.67 2.83
C GLY A 40 6.13 -12.96 1.60
N LEU A 41 6.66 -11.80 1.23
CA LEU A 41 6.29 -11.06 0.03
C LEU A 41 6.94 -11.63 -1.25
N ARG A 42 7.92 -12.54 -1.12
CA ARG A 42 8.55 -13.17 -2.30
C ARG A 42 7.52 -13.94 -3.12
N GLY A 43 7.51 -13.71 -4.43
CA GLY A 43 6.57 -14.35 -5.33
C GLY A 43 5.17 -13.73 -5.30
N TYR A 44 5.01 -12.55 -4.70
CA TYR A 44 3.87 -11.69 -4.99
C TYR A 44 4.18 -10.82 -6.20
N GLU A 45 3.15 -10.54 -6.99
CA GLU A 45 3.03 -9.32 -7.79
C GLU A 45 2.50 -8.22 -6.86
N ILE A 46 3.03 -7.00 -6.95
CA ILE A 46 2.59 -5.89 -6.09
C ILE A 46 1.96 -4.80 -6.96
N VAL A 47 0.70 -4.45 -6.64
CA VAL A 47 -0.02 -3.34 -7.26
C VAL A 47 -0.40 -2.32 -6.20
N PHE A 48 -0.12 -1.05 -6.47
CA PHE A 48 -0.67 0.09 -5.74
C PHE A 48 -1.79 0.75 -6.56
N ILE A 49 -2.93 1.02 -5.93
CA ILE A 49 -3.98 1.89 -6.45
C ILE A 49 -3.93 3.18 -5.61
N CYS A 50 -3.40 4.25 -6.22
CA CYS A 50 -3.23 5.55 -5.57
C CYS A 50 -4.42 6.45 -5.84
N ASP A 51 -5.09 6.88 -4.78
CA ASP A 51 -6.09 7.93 -4.84
C ASP A 51 -5.43 9.26 -5.21
N ASP A 52 -5.82 9.77 -6.37
CA ASP A 52 -5.42 11.06 -6.87
C ASP A 52 -6.63 11.96 -7.15
N SER A 53 -7.72 11.76 -6.40
CA SER A 53 -8.93 12.57 -6.43
C SER A 53 -8.74 13.94 -5.78
N GLY A 54 -9.72 14.84 -5.97
CA GLY A 54 -9.63 16.20 -5.42
C GLY A 54 -9.54 16.27 -3.89
N SER A 55 -10.12 15.31 -3.15
CA SER A 55 -10.09 15.28 -1.67
C SER A 55 -8.68 15.14 -1.11
N MET A 56 -7.78 14.51 -1.86
CA MET A 56 -6.38 14.31 -1.47
C MET A 56 -5.57 15.62 -1.35
N GLN A 57 -6.11 16.77 -1.80
CA GLN A 57 -5.53 18.08 -1.55
C GLN A 57 -5.76 18.59 -0.12
N ALA A 58 -6.63 17.93 0.65
CA ALA A 58 -6.91 18.32 2.03
C ALA A 58 -5.62 18.28 2.89
N PRO A 59 -5.43 19.24 3.80
CA PRO A 59 -4.34 19.20 4.75
C PRO A 59 -4.54 18.05 5.74
N ILE A 60 -3.44 17.42 6.16
CA ILE A 60 -3.43 16.34 7.16
C ILE A 60 -2.50 16.69 8.32
N GLY A 61 -2.86 16.21 9.52
CA GLY A 61 -2.06 16.36 10.71
C GLY A 61 -2.04 17.78 11.28
N ARG A 62 -1.18 17.98 12.28
CA ARG A 62 -1.02 19.27 12.95
C ARG A 62 0.02 20.13 12.23
N ALA A 63 -0.23 21.44 12.14
CA ALA A 63 0.79 22.37 11.67
C ALA A 63 2.02 22.29 12.59
N SER A 64 3.21 22.14 12.00
CA SER A 64 4.46 21.99 12.76
C SER A 64 4.95 23.30 13.39
N GLY A 65 4.19 24.40 13.24
CA GLY A 65 4.42 25.68 13.90
C GLY A 65 3.55 26.81 13.33
N PRO A 66 3.57 28.01 13.93
CA PRO A 66 2.87 29.18 13.40
C PRO A 66 3.37 29.51 11.99
N GLY A 67 2.45 29.59 11.02
CA GLY A 67 2.77 29.95 9.63
C GLY A 67 3.37 28.82 8.78
N GLN A 68 3.52 27.60 9.30
CA GLN A 68 3.93 26.46 8.48
C GLN A 68 2.72 25.81 7.80
N GLN A 69 2.84 25.60 6.49
CA GLN A 69 1.82 24.90 5.70
C GLN A 69 1.78 23.43 6.11
N ARG A 70 0.57 22.92 6.37
CA ARG A 70 0.37 21.50 6.64
C ARG A 70 0.68 20.69 5.38
N SER A 71 1.22 19.49 5.57
CA SER A 71 1.27 18.49 4.50
C SER A 71 -0.15 18.21 4.02
N THR A 72 -0.31 17.82 2.76
CA THR A 72 -1.60 17.31 2.28
C THR A 72 -1.60 15.79 2.31
N ARG A 73 -2.80 15.20 2.26
CA ARG A 73 -2.98 13.74 2.12
C ARG A 73 -2.20 13.19 0.93
N TRP A 74 -2.19 13.94 -0.18
CA TRP A 74 -1.41 13.63 -1.37
C TRP A 74 0.10 13.61 -1.13
N GLU A 75 0.65 14.59 -0.42
CA GLU A 75 2.09 14.61 -0.11
C GLU A 75 2.50 13.45 0.80
N GLU A 76 1.65 13.05 1.76
CA GLU A 76 1.90 11.86 2.58
C GLU A 76 1.83 10.57 1.76
N LEU A 77 0.81 10.42 0.90
CA LEU A 77 0.71 9.29 -0.03
C LEU A 77 1.97 9.18 -0.90
N LYS A 78 2.41 10.27 -1.53
CA LYS A 78 3.63 10.28 -2.36
C LYS A 78 4.84 9.75 -1.60
N LYS A 79 5.04 10.28 -0.38
CA LYS A 79 6.17 9.90 0.46
C LYS A 79 6.11 8.42 0.80
N THR A 80 4.97 7.93 1.25
CA THR A 80 4.79 6.53 1.64
C THR A 80 4.96 5.60 0.44
N VAL A 81 4.26 5.84 -0.67
CA VAL A 81 4.35 5.01 -1.88
C VAL A 81 5.76 5.03 -2.47
N SER A 82 6.47 6.16 -2.45
CA SER A 82 7.87 6.23 -2.88
C SER A 82 8.77 5.30 -2.07
N ILE A 83 8.60 5.28 -0.75
CA ILE A 83 9.36 4.41 0.16
C ILE A 83 8.98 2.95 -0.06
N VAL A 84 7.68 2.65 -0.23
CA VAL A 84 7.22 1.30 -0.52
C VAL A 84 7.80 0.79 -1.84
N VAL A 85 7.75 1.58 -2.92
CA VAL A 85 8.30 1.17 -4.22
C VAL A 85 9.79 0.89 -4.12
N ASP A 86 10.56 1.76 -3.46
CA ASP A 86 11.99 1.52 -3.25
C ASP A 86 12.25 0.25 -2.41
N LEU A 87 11.44 -0.06 -1.39
CA LEU A 87 11.53 -1.29 -0.60
C LEU A 87 11.15 -2.53 -1.40
N ALA A 88 9.96 -2.51 -2.01
CA ALA A 88 9.38 -3.61 -2.76
C ALA A 88 10.31 -4.02 -3.91
N SER A 89 10.94 -3.06 -4.59
CA SER A 89 11.91 -3.31 -5.68
C SER A 89 13.21 -3.98 -5.21
N THR A 90 13.48 -4.05 -3.90
CA THR A 90 14.58 -4.87 -3.36
C THR A 90 14.20 -6.35 -3.18
N ILE A 91 12.89 -6.66 -3.21
CA ILE A 91 12.33 -7.98 -2.92
C ILE A 91 11.74 -8.60 -4.20
N ASP A 92 10.98 -7.81 -4.97
CA ASP A 92 10.37 -8.18 -6.24
C ASP A 92 11.23 -7.66 -7.41
N PRO A 93 11.88 -8.55 -8.17
CA PRO A 93 12.70 -8.14 -9.31
C PRO A 93 11.87 -7.60 -10.49
N ASP A 94 10.55 -7.83 -10.53
CA ASP A 94 9.68 -7.35 -11.60
C ASP A 94 9.19 -5.91 -11.37
N GLY A 95 9.41 -5.37 -10.17
CA GLY A 95 9.00 -4.02 -9.78
C GLY A 95 7.56 -3.96 -9.27
N VAL A 96 7.03 -2.74 -9.17
CA VAL A 96 5.69 -2.48 -8.65
C VAL A 96 4.85 -1.78 -9.71
N ASP A 97 3.61 -2.22 -9.86
CA ASP A 97 2.64 -1.53 -10.69
C ASP A 97 1.88 -0.47 -9.88
N VAL A 98 1.82 0.76 -10.39
CA VAL A 98 1.16 1.89 -9.74
C VAL A 98 0.04 2.41 -10.62
N TYR A 99 -1.18 2.06 -10.25
CA TYR A 99 -2.43 2.57 -10.80
C TYR A 99 -2.84 3.83 -10.05
N PHE A 100 -3.59 4.69 -10.74
CA PHE A 100 -4.17 5.90 -10.19
C PHE A 100 -5.65 5.95 -10.52
N LEU A 101 -6.43 6.67 -9.72
CA LEU A 101 -7.86 6.79 -9.95
C LEU A 101 -8.22 7.62 -11.19
N ASN A 102 -7.45 8.67 -11.47
CA ASN A 102 -7.78 9.70 -12.47
C ASN A 102 -6.68 9.89 -13.53
N ARG A 103 -5.69 9.00 -13.61
CA ARG A 103 -4.62 9.04 -14.63
C ARG A 103 -4.10 7.65 -15.01
N LYS A 104 -3.26 7.61 -16.04
CA LYS A 104 -2.69 6.36 -16.56
C LYS A 104 -1.78 5.69 -15.52
N PRO A 105 -1.77 4.35 -15.45
CA PRO A 105 -0.87 3.62 -14.59
C PRO A 105 0.59 3.71 -15.06
N LEU A 106 1.50 3.51 -14.12
CA LEU A 106 2.92 3.22 -14.37
C LEU A 106 3.16 1.75 -14.00
N LEU A 107 3.68 0.95 -14.93
CA LEU A 107 3.87 -0.49 -14.73
C LEU A 107 5.36 -0.82 -14.57
N ASN A 108 5.67 -1.86 -13.79
CA ASN A 108 7.04 -2.33 -13.51
C ASN A 108 7.96 -1.21 -13.00
N VAL A 109 7.51 -0.44 -12.01
CA VAL A 109 8.29 0.64 -11.41
C VAL A 109 9.32 0.06 -10.46
N HIS A 110 10.61 0.38 -10.65
CA HIS A 110 11.71 -0.15 -9.83
C HIS A 110 12.34 0.88 -8.89
N SER A 111 11.95 2.16 -9.01
CA SER A 111 12.43 3.22 -8.13
C SER A 111 11.41 4.35 -8.00
N SER A 112 11.36 4.95 -6.81
CA SER A 112 10.62 6.18 -6.53
C SER A 112 10.92 7.33 -7.50
N LYS A 113 12.12 7.36 -8.10
CA LYS A 113 12.50 8.38 -9.10
C LYS A 113 11.59 8.37 -10.33
N GLU A 114 11.09 7.20 -10.71
CA GLU A 114 10.20 7.02 -11.86
C GLU A 114 8.78 7.56 -11.57
N LEU A 115 8.41 7.65 -10.29
CA LEU A 115 7.12 8.20 -9.86
C LEU A 115 7.11 9.74 -9.86
N ALA A 116 8.28 10.38 -9.75
CA ALA A 116 8.40 11.81 -9.56
C ALA A 116 7.65 12.66 -10.62
N PRO A 117 7.71 12.36 -11.93
CA PRO A 117 6.96 13.13 -12.93
C PRO A 117 5.44 13.04 -12.73
N THR A 118 4.92 11.85 -12.39
CA THR A 118 3.48 11.64 -12.18
C THR A 118 3.01 12.27 -10.87
N PHE A 119 3.82 12.18 -9.81
CA PHE A 119 3.50 12.79 -8.52
C PHE A 119 3.66 14.32 -8.49
N ALA A 120 4.34 14.91 -9.47
CA ALA A 120 4.37 16.36 -9.66
C ALA A 120 3.01 16.93 -10.11
N ILE A 121 2.12 16.09 -10.66
CA ILE A 121 0.76 16.48 -11.06
C ILE A 121 -0.14 16.47 -9.81
N PRO A 122 -0.80 17.60 -9.47
CA PRO A 122 -1.74 17.65 -8.36
C PRO A 122 -2.92 16.67 -8.55
N PRO A 123 -3.51 16.18 -7.45
CA PRO A 123 -4.62 15.25 -7.52
C PRO A 123 -5.92 16.03 -7.81
N ASN A 124 -6.77 15.46 -8.66
CA ASN A 124 -8.02 16.06 -9.10
C ASN A 124 -8.96 14.97 -9.65
N GLY A 125 -10.25 15.21 -9.58
CA GLY A 125 -11.28 14.30 -10.07
C GLY A 125 -12.04 13.59 -8.96
N LEU A 126 -12.75 12.54 -9.34
CA LEU A 126 -13.59 11.72 -8.47
C LEU A 126 -12.77 10.58 -7.86
N THR A 127 -13.43 9.67 -7.15
CA THR A 127 -12.81 8.55 -6.42
C THR A 127 -13.28 7.19 -6.99
N PRO A 128 -13.05 6.88 -8.28
CA PRO A 128 -13.54 5.66 -8.95
C PRO A 128 -12.79 4.37 -8.56
N ILE A 129 -12.61 4.10 -7.26
CA ILE A 129 -11.88 2.92 -6.75
C ILE A 129 -12.45 1.62 -7.30
N VAL A 130 -13.79 1.49 -7.31
CA VAL A 130 -14.51 0.31 -7.84
C VAL A 130 -14.10 0.00 -9.28
N GLN A 131 -14.04 1.03 -10.13
CA GLN A 131 -13.67 0.87 -11.54
C GLN A 131 -12.21 0.43 -11.68
N ILE A 132 -11.29 1.13 -10.99
CA ILE A 132 -9.85 0.84 -11.10
C ILE A 132 -9.51 -0.52 -10.48
N LEU A 133 -10.15 -0.91 -9.38
CA LEU A 133 -9.93 -2.23 -8.79
C LEU A 133 -10.38 -3.35 -9.73
N ARG A 134 -11.54 -3.21 -10.40
CA ARG A 134 -11.96 -4.16 -11.44
C ARG A 134 -10.99 -4.19 -12.62
N GLN A 135 -10.47 -3.03 -13.02
CA GLN A 135 -9.44 -2.95 -14.06
C GLN A 135 -8.18 -3.71 -13.65
N VAL A 136 -7.65 -3.50 -12.45
CA VAL A 136 -6.47 -4.21 -11.93
C VAL A 136 -6.70 -5.73 -11.92
N LEU A 137 -7.84 -6.19 -11.41
CA LEU A 137 -8.19 -7.61 -11.38
C LEU A 137 -8.29 -8.21 -12.79
N HIS A 138 -8.77 -7.43 -13.76
CA HIS A 138 -8.81 -7.83 -15.17
C HIS A 138 -7.41 -7.91 -15.78
N ASP A 139 -6.64 -6.83 -15.68
CA ASP A 139 -5.30 -6.68 -16.28
C ASP A 139 -4.34 -7.73 -15.70
N LYS A 140 -4.48 -8.07 -14.41
CA LYS A 140 -3.65 -9.06 -13.70
C LYS A 140 -4.23 -10.48 -13.66
N LYS A 141 -5.34 -10.75 -14.35
CA LYS A 141 -6.01 -12.07 -14.33
C LYS A 141 -5.07 -13.24 -14.62
N GLN A 142 -4.15 -13.08 -15.58
CA GLN A 142 -3.18 -14.12 -15.91
C GLN A 142 -2.08 -14.27 -14.85
N GLU A 143 -1.63 -13.15 -14.27
CA GLU A 143 -0.61 -13.17 -13.22
C GLU A 143 -1.13 -13.80 -11.93
N ILE A 144 -2.40 -13.57 -11.58
CA ILE A 144 -3.07 -14.23 -10.45
C ILE A 144 -3.06 -15.77 -10.59
N GLN A 145 -3.00 -16.32 -11.80
CA GLN A 145 -2.87 -17.77 -12.00
C GLN A 145 -1.45 -18.27 -11.74
N LYS A 146 -0.43 -17.46 -12.05
CA LYS A 146 0.99 -17.82 -11.94
C LYS A 146 1.55 -17.59 -10.54
N ARG A 147 1.22 -16.46 -9.93
CA ARG A 147 1.70 -16.04 -8.60
C ARG A 147 0.60 -15.36 -7.79
N LYS A 148 0.87 -14.94 -6.55
CA LYS A 148 -0.10 -14.18 -5.75
C LYS A 148 -0.04 -12.70 -6.12
N LEU A 149 -1.13 -11.96 -5.93
CA LEU A 149 -1.24 -10.53 -6.23
C LEU A 149 -1.58 -9.76 -4.95
N LEU A 150 -0.65 -8.97 -4.43
CA LEU A 150 -0.95 -8.00 -3.38
C LEU A 150 -1.50 -6.73 -4.03
N ILE A 151 -2.66 -6.28 -3.59
CA ILE A 151 -3.20 -4.97 -3.98
C ILE A 151 -3.20 -4.06 -2.76
N VAL A 152 -2.54 -2.92 -2.85
CA VAL A 152 -2.61 -1.87 -1.83
C VAL A 152 -3.45 -0.72 -2.38
N ILE A 153 -4.55 -0.37 -1.71
CA ILE A 153 -5.42 0.74 -2.06
C ILE A 153 -5.13 1.89 -1.10
N ALA A 154 -4.51 2.96 -1.59
CA ALA A 154 -4.21 4.16 -0.81
C ALA A 154 -5.26 5.24 -1.08
N THR A 155 -6.15 5.52 -0.12
CA THR A 155 -7.28 6.45 -0.31
C THR A 155 -7.67 7.18 0.98
N ASP A 156 -8.32 8.34 0.85
CA ASP A 156 -8.77 9.16 1.96
C ASP A 156 -10.28 9.10 2.24
N GLY A 157 -11.04 8.23 1.56
CA GLY A 157 -12.47 8.16 1.83
C GLY A 157 -13.32 7.22 0.99
N ILE A 158 -14.47 7.75 0.58
CA ILE A 158 -15.59 6.98 0.03
C ILE A 158 -15.44 6.85 -1.48
N PRO A 159 -15.54 5.63 -2.05
CA PRO A 159 -15.53 5.45 -3.49
C PRO A 159 -16.77 6.09 -4.13
N THR A 160 -16.60 6.64 -5.33
CA THR A 160 -17.67 7.26 -6.10
C THR A 160 -17.81 6.66 -7.50
N ASP A 161 -19.01 6.74 -8.07
CA ASP A 161 -19.28 6.42 -9.46
C ASP A 161 -18.88 7.60 -10.40
N ASN A 162 -19.12 7.44 -11.70
CA ASN A 162 -18.82 8.47 -12.70
C ASN A 162 -19.64 9.76 -12.55
N ASN A 163 -20.69 9.76 -11.71
CA ASN A 163 -21.52 10.91 -11.40
C ASN A 163 -21.16 11.53 -10.03
N GLY A 164 -20.13 11.02 -9.36
CA GLY A 164 -19.72 11.46 -8.02
C GLY A 164 -20.62 10.93 -6.90
N GLN A 165 -21.47 9.93 -7.15
CA GLN A 165 -22.32 9.31 -6.13
C GLN A 165 -21.56 8.20 -5.39
N PRO A 166 -21.67 8.12 -4.05
CA PRO A 166 -21.07 7.04 -3.27
C PRO A 166 -21.51 5.64 -3.76
N ASN A 167 -20.56 4.75 -3.98
CA ASN A 167 -20.81 3.36 -4.40
C ASN A 167 -20.14 2.32 -3.49
N VAL A 168 -20.15 2.58 -2.18
CA VAL A 168 -19.59 1.72 -1.11
C VAL A 168 -20.05 0.26 -1.22
N GLN A 169 -21.32 0.02 -1.56
CA GLN A 169 -21.85 -1.35 -1.69
C GLN A 169 -21.18 -2.14 -2.82
N GLU A 170 -20.86 -1.49 -3.95
CA GLU A 170 -20.13 -2.15 -5.04
C GLU A 170 -18.67 -2.41 -4.64
N PHE A 171 -18.07 -1.51 -3.86
CA PHE A 171 -16.72 -1.71 -3.35
C PHE A 171 -16.65 -2.94 -2.43
N TYR A 172 -17.64 -3.09 -1.53
CA TYR A 172 -17.80 -4.31 -0.73
C TYR A 172 -17.90 -5.56 -1.61
N GLN A 173 -18.75 -5.54 -2.64
CA GLN A 173 -18.95 -6.68 -3.52
C GLN A 173 -17.65 -7.14 -4.19
N ILE A 174 -16.84 -6.19 -4.67
CA ILE A 174 -15.55 -6.54 -5.29
C ILE A 174 -14.61 -7.16 -4.27
N LEU A 175 -14.44 -6.54 -3.10
CA LEU A 175 -13.54 -7.02 -2.06
C LEU A 175 -13.96 -8.38 -1.48
N ALA A 176 -15.25 -8.61 -1.30
CA ALA A 176 -15.77 -9.83 -0.70
C ALA A 176 -15.93 -10.99 -1.70
N HIS A 177 -16.17 -10.70 -2.98
CA HIS A 177 -16.67 -11.71 -3.93
C HIS A 177 -15.99 -11.74 -5.30
N GLU A 178 -15.35 -10.67 -5.77
CA GLU A 178 -14.75 -10.63 -7.12
C GLU A 178 -13.24 -10.93 -7.12
N ARG A 179 -12.58 -10.95 -5.95
CA ARG A 179 -11.19 -11.41 -5.79
C ARG A 179 -11.11 -12.92 -5.91
N VAL A 180 -10.83 -13.43 -7.10
CA VAL A 180 -10.86 -14.89 -7.37
C VAL A 180 -9.50 -15.43 -7.87
N PRO A 181 -8.90 -16.42 -7.18
CA PRO A 181 -9.30 -16.94 -5.85
C PRO A 181 -8.83 -15.99 -4.73
N ILE A 182 -9.66 -15.84 -3.68
CA ILE A 182 -9.51 -14.78 -2.66
C ILE A 182 -8.18 -14.87 -1.89
N ASP A 183 -7.70 -16.08 -1.64
CA ASP A 183 -6.45 -16.40 -0.94
C ASP A 183 -5.18 -16.03 -1.74
N ARG A 184 -5.34 -15.76 -3.03
CA ARG A 184 -4.25 -15.32 -3.92
C ARG A 184 -4.24 -13.82 -4.16
N VAL A 185 -5.26 -13.10 -3.70
CA VAL A 185 -5.38 -11.65 -3.93
C VAL A 185 -5.60 -10.90 -2.62
N PRO A 186 -4.66 -10.93 -1.66
CA PRO A 186 -4.78 -10.12 -0.46
C PRO A 186 -4.83 -8.63 -0.79
N VAL A 187 -5.59 -7.88 0.00
CA VAL A 187 -5.74 -6.43 -0.15
C VAL A 187 -5.36 -5.76 1.15
N THR A 188 -4.58 -4.69 1.07
CA THR A 188 -4.40 -3.75 2.17
C THR A 188 -5.03 -2.42 1.76
N ILE A 189 -5.85 -1.82 2.60
CA ILE A 189 -6.33 -0.45 2.43
C ILE A 189 -5.49 0.44 3.34
N MET A 190 -4.75 1.38 2.75
CA MET A 190 -3.96 2.36 3.47
C MET A 190 -4.75 3.67 3.54
N ALA A 191 -5.25 4.01 4.72
CA ALA A 191 -5.97 5.26 4.94
C ALA A 191 -5.02 6.45 4.82
N CYS A 192 -5.38 7.41 3.97
CA CYS A 192 -4.64 8.65 3.73
C CYS A 192 -5.38 9.84 4.37
N THR A 193 -5.99 9.65 5.53
CA THR A 193 -6.83 10.65 6.22
C THR A 193 -6.64 10.54 7.73
N ASP A 194 -6.70 11.68 8.42
CA ASP A 194 -6.80 11.78 9.88
C ASP A 194 -8.26 11.89 10.37
N ASP A 195 -9.22 11.78 9.44
CA ASP A 195 -10.65 11.70 9.70
C ASP A 195 -11.17 10.28 9.45
N ASP A 196 -11.35 9.55 10.55
CA ASP A 196 -11.80 8.14 10.53
C ASP A 196 -13.28 8.00 10.13
N SER A 197 -14.07 9.08 10.16
CA SER A 197 -15.53 8.98 9.94
C SER A 197 -15.85 8.48 8.54
N CYS A 198 -15.09 8.95 7.54
CA CYS A 198 -15.23 8.59 6.14
C CYS A 198 -14.69 7.18 5.83
N MET A 199 -13.94 6.56 6.74
CA MET A 199 -13.36 5.23 6.59
C MET A 199 -14.03 4.18 7.50
N SER A 200 -14.91 4.60 8.41
CA SER A 200 -15.54 3.75 9.43
C SER A 200 -16.22 2.47 8.91
N TYR A 201 -16.68 2.46 7.66
CA TYR A 201 -17.27 1.28 7.03
C TYR A 201 -16.26 0.14 6.84
N LEU A 202 -14.97 0.46 6.71
CA LEU A 202 -13.89 -0.50 6.51
C LEU A 202 -13.54 -1.27 7.79
N ASN A 203 -13.73 -0.68 8.97
CA ASN A 203 -13.43 -1.32 10.26
C ASN A 203 -14.16 -2.66 10.46
N ASN A 204 -15.37 -2.78 9.91
CA ASN A 204 -16.09 -4.05 9.94
C ASN A 204 -15.64 -5.01 8.82
N TRP A 205 -15.24 -4.47 7.68
CA TRP A 205 -14.83 -5.27 6.52
C TRP A 205 -13.48 -5.94 6.76
N ASP A 206 -12.54 -5.20 7.32
CA ASP A 206 -11.26 -5.68 7.83
C ASP A 206 -11.40 -6.99 8.64
N LYS A 207 -12.38 -7.02 9.56
CA LYS A 207 -12.66 -8.18 10.43
C LYS A 207 -13.40 -9.33 9.76
N THR A 208 -14.09 -9.09 8.65
CA THR A 208 -15.08 -10.04 8.08
C THR A 208 -14.74 -10.51 6.68
N ILE A 209 -13.95 -9.75 5.92
CA ILE A 209 -13.50 -10.08 4.58
C ILE A 209 -12.12 -10.75 4.69
N PRO A 210 -11.95 -12.00 4.23
CA PRO A 210 -10.66 -12.68 4.33
C PRO A 210 -9.53 -11.95 3.59
N ASN A 211 -8.33 -11.93 4.16
CA ASN A 211 -7.14 -11.33 3.55
C ASN A 211 -7.37 -9.87 3.11
N LEU A 212 -8.08 -9.11 3.94
CA LEU A 212 -8.23 -7.67 3.86
C LEU A 212 -7.67 -7.09 5.16
N ASP A 213 -6.84 -6.06 5.06
CA ASP A 213 -6.32 -5.31 6.20
C ASP A 213 -6.59 -3.81 6.01
N LEU A 214 -7.01 -3.11 7.04
CA LEU A 214 -7.11 -1.65 7.09
C LEU A 214 -5.95 -1.09 7.93
N VAL A 215 -5.07 -0.34 7.29
CA VAL A 215 -3.97 0.36 7.96
C VAL A 215 -4.29 1.85 8.01
N HIS A 216 -4.33 2.43 9.21
CA HIS A 216 -4.58 3.86 9.39
C HIS A 216 -3.38 4.71 8.92
N ASP A 217 -3.49 6.04 9.00
CA ASP A 217 -2.30 6.88 8.84
C ASP A 217 -1.26 6.55 9.93
N TYR A 218 0.02 6.86 9.66
CA TYR A 218 1.12 6.43 10.53
C TYR A 218 0.95 6.85 12.00
N GLU A 219 0.45 8.06 12.28
CA GLU A 219 0.36 8.54 13.67
C GLU A 219 -0.79 7.84 14.42
N ASN A 220 -1.94 7.62 13.75
CA ASN A 220 -3.05 6.86 14.32
C ASN A 220 -2.72 5.38 14.49
N GLU A 221 -2.16 4.74 13.47
CA GLU A 221 -1.74 3.34 13.50
C GLU A 221 -0.74 3.11 14.63
N LYS A 222 0.28 3.98 14.74
CA LYS A 222 1.26 3.90 15.81
C LYS A 222 0.62 4.06 17.19
N ARG A 223 -0.32 4.99 17.34
CA ARG A 223 -1.03 5.21 18.60
C ARG A 223 -1.77 3.94 19.02
N GLU A 224 -2.51 3.32 18.12
CA GLU A 224 -3.30 2.11 18.37
C GLU A 224 -2.41 0.91 18.70
N ILE A 225 -1.31 0.71 17.95
CA ILE A 225 -0.31 -0.31 18.26
C ILE A 225 0.32 -0.06 19.64
N LEU A 226 0.64 1.18 20.02
CA LEU A 226 1.23 1.46 21.34
C LEU A 226 0.22 1.29 22.48
N GLU A 227 -1.06 1.56 22.24
CA GLU A 227 -2.15 1.27 23.17
C GLU A 227 -2.30 -0.24 23.38
N MET A 228 -2.23 -1.03 22.31
CA MET A 228 -2.39 -2.48 22.37
C MET A 228 -1.14 -3.23 22.81
N GLN A 229 0.03 -2.91 22.25
CA GLN A 229 1.30 -3.59 22.54
C GLN A 229 2.06 -3.00 23.74
N GLY A 230 1.79 -1.74 24.09
CA GLY A 230 2.42 -1.02 25.18
C GLY A 230 3.39 0.05 24.70
N ARG A 231 3.58 1.09 25.52
CA ARG A 231 4.32 2.32 25.15
C ARG A 231 5.77 2.15 24.71
N SER A 232 6.39 1.02 25.04
CA SER A 232 7.77 0.69 24.67
C SER A 232 7.89 -0.19 23.43
N PHE A 233 6.76 -0.53 22.78
CA PHE A 233 6.80 -1.37 21.58
C PHE A 233 7.50 -0.61 20.44
N PRO A 234 8.48 -1.23 19.76
CA PRO A 234 9.19 -0.59 18.66
C PRO A 234 8.29 -0.52 17.42
N PHE A 235 7.93 0.69 17.00
CA PHE A 235 7.20 0.92 15.76
C PHE A 235 7.66 2.24 15.11
N SER A 236 8.52 2.09 14.11
CA SER A 236 9.05 3.17 13.28
C SER A 236 8.17 3.39 12.05
N PHE A 237 8.45 4.47 11.31
CA PHE A 237 7.83 4.66 10.00
C PHE A 237 8.23 3.55 9.00
N GLY A 238 9.43 2.98 9.13
CA GLY A 238 9.81 1.82 8.34
C GLY A 238 8.96 0.58 8.65
N ASP A 239 8.63 0.36 9.93
CA ASP A 239 7.76 -0.74 10.36
C ASP A 239 6.34 -0.58 9.83
N TYR A 240 5.84 0.66 9.81
CA TYR A 240 4.56 1.02 9.18
C TYR A 240 4.53 0.68 7.68
N VAL A 241 5.59 1.01 6.95
CA VAL A 241 5.73 0.64 5.52
C VAL A 241 5.70 -0.88 5.34
N VAL A 242 6.31 -1.64 6.26
CA VAL A 242 6.23 -3.11 6.23
C VAL A 242 4.81 -3.60 6.52
N LYS A 243 4.11 -3.01 7.51
CA LYS A 243 2.73 -3.36 7.82
C LYS A 243 1.82 -3.16 6.60
N ILE A 244 1.94 -2.05 5.87
CA ILE A 244 1.17 -1.82 4.63
C ILE A 244 1.32 -2.98 3.63
N LEU A 245 2.54 -3.50 3.47
CA LEU A 245 2.81 -4.60 2.54
C LEU A 245 2.39 -5.97 3.06
N MET A 246 2.34 -6.17 4.37
CA MET A 246 2.21 -7.49 4.99
C MET A 246 0.89 -7.73 5.70
N GLY A 247 0.13 -6.69 6.04
CA GLY A 247 -1.10 -6.80 6.83
C GLY A 247 -2.13 -7.76 6.23
N GLY A 248 -2.49 -7.57 4.96
CA GLY A 248 -3.38 -8.50 4.26
C GLY A 248 -2.80 -9.91 4.01
N ILE A 249 -1.49 -10.12 4.22
CA ILE A 249 -0.74 -11.34 3.92
C ILE A 249 -0.49 -12.22 5.16
N ASP A 250 -0.06 -11.62 6.26
CA ASP A 250 0.37 -12.29 7.48
C ASP A 250 -0.39 -11.69 8.66
N SER A 251 -1.27 -12.51 9.25
CA SER A 251 -2.14 -12.13 10.36
C SER A 251 -1.39 -11.60 11.59
N TRP A 252 -0.08 -11.84 11.71
CA TRP A 252 0.72 -11.24 12.77
C TRP A 252 0.76 -9.71 12.67
N PHE A 253 0.78 -9.16 11.46
CA PHE A 253 0.80 -7.70 11.24
C PHE A 253 -0.57 -7.06 11.44
N ASP A 254 -1.61 -7.69 10.88
CA ASP A 254 -3.02 -7.33 11.08
C ASP A 254 -3.34 -7.25 12.59
N LEU A 255 -2.94 -8.26 13.38
CA LEU A 255 -3.23 -8.27 14.82
C LEU A 255 -2.44 -7.24 15.68
N LEU A 256 -1.51 -6.46 15.12
CA LEU A 256 -0.64 -5.55 15.90
C LEU A 256 -1.41 -4.46 16.65
N ASP A 257 -2.51 -3.98 16.11
CA ASP A 257 -3.40 -2.95 16.69
C ASP A 257 -4.68 -3.55 17.27
N GLU A 258 -4.87 -4.87 17.19
CA GLU A 258 -6.05 -5.55 17.75
C GLU A 258 -5.77 -6.37 19.02
N LYS A 259 -4.59 -7.01 19.12
CA LYS A 259 -4.28 -7.99 20.19
C LYS A 259 -2.80 -8.00 20.52
N LYS A 260 -2.44 -8.35 21.76
CA LYS A 260 -1.05 -8.58 22.14
C LYS A 260 -0.41 -9.64 21.24
N VAL A 261 0.68 -9.30 20.58
CA VAL A 261 1.50 -10.24 19.82
C VAL A 261 2.86 -10.42 20.49
N SER A 262 3.45 -11.61 20.35
CA SER A 262 4.85 -11.81 20.72
C SER A 262 5.74 -11.31 19.58
N LEU A 263 6.66 -10.40 19.89
CA LEU A 263 7.87 -10.28 19.08
C LEU A 263 8.63 -11.59 19.26
N ASN A 264 9.03 -12.23 18.15
CA ASN A 264 9.93 -13.36 18.27
C ASN A 264 11.27 -12.82 18.77
N SER A 265 11.51 -12.93 20.06
CA SER A 265 12.84 -12.81 20.63
C SER A 265 13.67 -13.94 20.02
N GLN A 266 14.67 -13.62 19.21
CA GLN A 266 15.80 -14.53 19.07
C GLN A 266 16.59 -14.53 20.38
#